data_AF-A0A0Q5ZXJ6-F1
#
_entry.id   AF-A0A0Q5ZXJ6-F1
#
_cell.length_a   1.000
_cell.length_b   1.000
_cell.length_c   1.000
_cell.angle_alpha   90.00
_cell.angle_beta   90.00
_cell.angle_gamma   90.00
#
_symmetry.space_group_name_H-M   'P 1'
#
loop_
_entity.id
_entity.type
_entity.pdbx_description
1 polymer ?
#
loop_
_entity_poly.entity_id
_entity_poly.type
_entity_poly.pdbx_seq_one_letter_code
_entity_poly.pdbx_strand_id
1 'polypeptide(L)'
;MIKKTFYLTFTLAFISIFAQKKISKDENGKHITEAEFQSRWRDDNLNFFRWDYMEKGKRICTLKDGQVSNPELNYESTLKVLESKLDIVFTRNAIVVLNFWYYNDICSSIRDDNWPSSELREVKEHNEEYLMNIRKALRKNKQDLYVFYIFEKGSKVKKKKSDYFKSFIEDSDDFFREKYFKEQAMCGSNLIITPSGNLLYNGEAILGGLLERVIN
;
A
#
# COMPACT_ATOMS: atom_id res chain seq x y z
N MET A 1 54.51 29.96 -25.88
CA MET A 1 53.96 28.82 -26.66
C MET A 1 52.99 28.05 -25.78
N ILE A 2 51.69 28.27 -26.00
CA ILE A 2 50.58 27.77 -25.20
C ILE A 2 50.14 26.43 -25.80
N LYS A 3 50.31 25.31 -25.09
CA LYS A 3 49.55 24.06 -25.31
C LYS A 3 49.50 23.24 -24.01
N LYS A 4 48.54 23.54 -23.14
CA LYS A 4 48.13 22.67 -22.01
C LYS A 4 46.62 22.77 -21.80
N THR A 5 45.84 22.25 -22.75
CA THR A 5 44.42 21.99 -22.50
C THR A 5 43.90 21.03 -23.57
N PHE A 6 43.94 19.72 -23.33
CA PHE A 6 43.03 18.78 -24.01
C PHE A 6 43.05 17.39 -23.35
N TYR A 7 42.73 17.30 -22.06
CA TYR A 7 42.41 16.01 -21.42
C TYR A 7 41.44 16.24 -20.26
N LEU A 8 40.20 16.64 -20.57
CA LEU A 8 39.14 16.67 -19.57
C LEU A 8 37.73 16.47 -20.16
N THR A 9 37.61 15.63 -21.19
CA THR A 9 36.32 15.31 -21.82
C THR A 9 36.19 13.82 -22.15
N PHE A 10 36.65 12.93 -21.27
CA PHE A 10 36.40 11.48 -21.41
C PHE A 10 36.02 10.74 -20.12
N THR A 11 35.87 11.43 -18.99
CA THR A 11 35.51 10.81 -17.70
C THR A 11 34.05 11.02 -17.27
N LEU A 12 33.23 11.71 -18.06
CA LEU A 12 31.81 11.95 -17.76
C LEU A 12 30.83 11.02 -18.51
N ALA A 13 31.31 10.14 -19.39
CA ALA A 13 30.44 9.24 -20.16
C ALA A 13 30.12 7.90 -19.46
N PHE A 14 30.74 7.59 -18.32
CA PHE A 14 30.60 6.29 -17.64
C PHE A 14 29.66 6.28 -16.43
N ILE A 15 29.00 7.40 -16.10
CA ILE A 15 28.12 7.48 -14.92
C ILE A 15 26.66 7.09 -15.28
N SER A 16 26.35 6.82 -16.55
CA SER A 16 24.96 6.79 -17.03
C SER A 16 24.25 5.43 -17.04
N ILE A 17 24.77 4.33 -16.47
CA ILE A 17 24.13 3.00 -16.60
C ILE A 17 24.04 2.19 -15.31
N PHE A 18 23.85 2.85 -14.17
CA PHE A 18 23.31 2.17 -12.98
C PHE A 18 21.79 2.29 -12.88
N ALA A 19 21.09 2.26 -14.01
CA ALA A 19 19.69 1.84 -14.01
C ALA A 19 19.67 0.37 -13.57
N GLN A 20 19.28 0.10 -12.32
CA GLN A 20 19.19 -1.26 -11.79
C GLN A 20 18.42 -2.13 -12.79
N LYS A 21 19.03 -3.25 -13.20
CA LYS A 21 18.42 -4.17 -14.18
C LYS A 21 17.10 -4.71 -13.61
N LYS A 22 15.98 -4.15 -14.06
CA LYS A 22 14.63 -4.58 -13.74
C LYS A 22 14.27 -5.81 -14.58
N ILE A 23 13.71 -6.83 -13.95
CA ILE A 23 13.18 -8.01 -14.62
C ILE A 23 11.67 -8.01 -14.43
N SER A 24 10.94 -8.06 -15.53
CA SER A 24 9.49 -8.00 -15.54
C SER A 24 8.92 -9.38 -15.84
N LYS A 25 8.02 -9.83 -14.97
CA LYS A 25 7.35 -11.13 -15.03
C LYS A 25 5.84 -10.94 -15.13
N ASP A 26 5.20 -11.79 -15.90
CA ASP A 26 3.75 -11.91 -15.90
C ASP A 26 3.24 -12.64 -14.64
N GLU A 27 1.92 -12.81 -14.54
CA GLU A 27 1.20 -13.50 -13.46
C GLU A 27 1.58 -14.98 -13.30
N ASN A 28 2.13 -15.58 -14.35
CA ASN A 28 2.62 -16.96 -14.36
C ASN A 28 4.12 -17.05 -14.08
N GLY A 29 4.78 -15.92 -13.80
CA GLY A 29 6.21 -15.83 -13.54
C GLY A 29 7.09 -15.87 -14.79
N LYS A 30 6.50 -15.84 -16.00
CA LYS A 30 7.25 -15.83 -17.26
C LYS A 30 7.80 -14.43 -17.53
N HIS A 31 9.03 -14.36 -18.04
CA HIS A 31 9.63 -13.10 -18.44
C HIS A 31 8.87 -12.47 -19.60
N ILE A 32 8.53 -11.19 -19.43
CA ILE A 32 7.90 -10.33 -20.44
C ILE A 32 8.71 -9.05 -20.60
N THR A 33 8.44 -8.31 -21.68
CA THR A 33 9.09 -7.01 -21.89
C THR A 33 8.56 -5.98 -20.88
N GLU A 34 9.34 -4.95 -20.57
CA GLU A 34 8.86 -3.87 -19.70
C GLU A 34 7.66 -3.14 -20.30
N ALA A 35 7.62 -2.96 -21.63
CA ALA A 35 6.50 -2.33 -22.31
C ALA A 35 5.21 -3.14 -22.16
N GLU A 36 5.29 -4.46 -22.36
CA GLU A 36 4.17 -5.37 -22.14
C GLU A 36 3.72 -5.37 -20.68
N PHE A 37 4.67 -5.43 -19.75
CA PHE A 37 4.38 -5.36 -18.31
C PHE A 37 3.61 -4.07 -17.95
N GLN A 38 4.11 -2.91 -18.38
CA GLN A 38 3.46 -1.62 -18.10
C GLN A 38 2.08 -1.52 -18.75
N SER A 39 1.93 -2.03 -19.97
CA SER A 39 0.64 -2.04 -20.67
C SER A 39 -0.38 -2.87 -19.91
N ARG A 40 -0.01 -4.07 -19.45
CA ARG A 40 -0.92 -4.99 -18.75
C ARG A 40 -1.23 -4.53 -17.33
N TRP A 41 -0.24 -4.01 -16.60
CA TRP A 41 -0.43 -3.50 -15.24
C TRP A 41 -1.39 -2.29 -15.20
N ARG A 42 -1.37 -1.44 -16.24
CA ARG A 42 -2.18 -0.22 -16.31
C ARG A 42 -3.53 -0.43 -17.01
N ASP A 43 -3.82 -1.64 -17.47
CA ASP A 43 -5.11 -1.97 -18.05
C ASP A 43 -6.08 -2.39 -16.94
N ASP A 44 -6.96 -1.46 -16.56
CA ASP A 44 -7.96 -1.66 -15.51
C ASP A 44 -8.89 -2.86 -15.79
N ASN A 45 -9.04 -3.29 -17.05
CA ASN A 45 -9.89 -4.44 -17.39
C ASN A 45 -9.25 -5.78 -17.02
N LEU A 46 -7.94 -5.82 -16.83
CA LEU A 46 -7.21 -7.05 -16.53
C LEU A 46 -7.12 -7.34 -15.03
N ASN A 47 -7.48 -6.37 -14.17
CA ASN A 47 -7.48 -6.51 -12.72
C ASN A 47 -6.13 -6.98 -12.14
N PHE A 48 -5.02 -6.61 -12.78
CA PHE A 48 -3.68 -6.94 -12.32
C PHE A 48 -3.16 -5.90 -11.33
N PHE A 49 -2.43 -6.37 -10.33
CA PHE A 49 -1.55 -5.52 -9.52
C PHE A 49 -0.10 -6.00 -9.63
N ARG A 50 0.79 -5.25 -8.99
CA ARG A 50 2.23 -5.46 -9.08
C ARG A 50 2.80 -5.79 -7.71
N TRP A 51 3.78 -6.68 -7.67
CA TRP A 51 4.68 -6.87 -6.52
C TRP A 51 6.12 -6.74 -6.95
N ASP A 52 6.89 -6.03 -6.12
CA ASP A 52 8.28 -5.73 -6.38
C ASP A 52 9.17 -6.21 -5.24
N TYR A 53 10.19 -6.97 -5.59
CA TYR A 53 11.14 -7.51 -4.61
C TYR A 53 12.55 -7.59 -5.19
N MET A 54 13.56 -7.66 -4.32
CA MET A 54 14.95 -7.87 -4.74
C MET A 54 15.27 -9.36 -4.78
N GLU A 55 15.85 -9.81 -5.90
CA GLU A 55 16.38 -11.16 -6.05
C GLU A 55 17.77 -11.09 -6.67
N LYS A 56 18.78 -11.61 -5.96
CA LYS A 56 20.18 -11.64 -6.42
C LYS A 56 20.69 -10.28 -6.94
N GLY A 57 20.34 -9.20 -6.23
CA GLY A 57 20.74 -7.83 -6.56
C GLY A 57 19.97 -7.19 -7.73
N LYS A 58 18.91 -7.82 -8.24
CA LYS A 58 18.04 -7.28 -9.29
C LYS A 58 16.63 -7.06 -8.74
N ARG A 59 15.98 -5.99 -9.19
CA ARG A 59 14.57 -5.74 -8.89
C ARG A 59 13.72 -6.61 -9.82
N ILE A 60 12.93 -7.49 -9.22
CA ILE A 60 11.94 -8.30 -9.93
C ILE A 60 10.58 -7.65 -9.74
N CYS A 61 9.85 -7.50 -10.84
CA CYS A 61 8.53 -6.90 -10.86
C CYS A 61 7.58 -7.91 -11.47
N THR A 62 6.57 -8.33 -10.70
CA THR A 62 5.69 -9.43 -11.07
C THR A 62 4.26 -8.94 -11.08
N LEU A 63 3.52 -9.26 -12.14
CA LEU A 63 2.07 -9.07 -12.17
C LEU A 63 1.40 -10.13 -11.30
N LYS A 64 0.28 -9.77 -10.68
CA LYS A 64 -0.57 -10.68 -9.92
C LYS A 64 -2.02 -10.36 -10.18
N ASP A 65 -2.86 -11.39 -10.23
CA ASP A 65 -4.30 -11.27 -10.40
C ASP A 65 -5.01 -10.82 -9.12
N GLY A 66 -6.07 -10.02 -9.27
CA GLY A 66 -6.96 -9.69 -8.17
C GLY A 66 -6.62 -8.36 -7.50
N GLN A 67 -6.36 -7.32 -8.30
CA GLN A 67 -6.16 -5.96 -7.79
C GLN A 67 -7.38 -5.50 -6.98
N VAL A 68 -8.57 -5.80 -7.46
CA VAL A 68 -9.84 -5.51 -6.80
C VAL A 68 -10.59 -6.82 -6.57
N SER A 69 -11.07 -7.01 -5.35
CA SER A 69 -11.93 -8.13 -4.98
C SER A 69 -12.91 -7.74 -3.87
N ASN A 70 -14.02 -8.47 -3.76
CA ASN A 70 -15.03 -8.25 -2.74
C ASN A 70 -15.06 -9.47 -1.79
N PRO A 71 -14.27 -9.46 -0.70
CA PRO A 71 -14.25 -10.60 0.20
C PRO A 71 -15.61 -10.79 0.88
N GLU A 72 -16.06 -12.04 0.94
CA GLU A 72 -17.27 -12.43 1.66
C GLU A 72 -17.01 -12.37 3.17
N LEU A 73 -17.32 -11.23 3.78
CA LEU A 73 -17.21 -11.01 5.22
C LEU A 73 -18.59 -10.74 5.79
N ASN A 74 -18.92 -11.45 6.87
CA ASN A 74 -20.07 -11.08 7.68
C ASN A 74 -19.71 -9.84 8.51
N TYR A 75 -20.37 -8.72 8.22
CA TYR A 75 -20.05 -7.40 8.79
C TYR A 75 -20.01 -7.41 10.33
N GLU A 76 -21.08 -7.85 10.99
CA GLU A 76 -21.19 -7.79 12.47
C GLU A 76 -20.14 -8.66 13.17
N SER A 77 -19.93 -9.89 12.71
CA SER A 77 -18.90 -10.77 13.29
C SER A 77 -17.48 -10.28 13.00
N THR A 78 -17.27 -9.68 11.84
CA THR A 78 -15.99 -9.09 11.47
C THR A 78 -15.66 -7.91 12.37
N LEU A 79 -16.60 -7.00 12.59
CA LEU A 79 -16.41 -5.87 13.50
C LEU A 79 -16.04 -6.36 14.91
N LYS A 80 -16.77 -7.32 15.48
CA LYS A 80 -16.45 -7.86 16.82
C LYS A 80 -15.02 -8.41 16.94
N VAL A 81 -14.53 -9.10 15.90
CA VAL A 81 -13.16 -9.60 15.89
C VAL A 81 -12.17 -8.42 15.83
N LEU A 82 -12.46 -7.41 15.02
CA LEU A 82 -11.63 -6.21 14.92
C LEU A 82 -11.63 -5.40 16.21
N GLU A 83 -12.75 -5.27 16.91
CA GLU A 83 -12.84 -4.61 18.23
C GLU A 83 -11.85 -5.23 19.23
N SER A 84 -11.81 -6.56 19.28
CA SER A 84 -10.87 -7.29 20.14
C SER A 84 -9.40 -7.12 19.71
N LYS A 85 -9.13 -7.02 18.41
CA LYS A 85 -7.76 -6.89 17.88
C LYS A 85 -7.21 -5.47 17.97
N LEU A 86 -8.10 -4.48 17.93
CA LEU A 86 -7.76 -3.06 17.85
C LEU A 86 -8.05 -2.30 19.14
N ASP A 87 -8.62 -2.96 20.15
CA ASP A 87 -9.01 -2.40 21.45
C ASP A 87 -9.90 -1.14 21.29
N ILE A 88 -10.94 -1.28 20.47
CA ILE A 88 -11.90 -0.22 20.15
C ILE A 88 -13.31 -0.80 20.06
N VAL A 89 -14.33 0.05 20.22
CA VAL A 89 -15.73 -0.30 19.96
C VAL A 89 -16.20 0.49 18.74
N PHE A 90 -16.72 -0.21 17.74
CA PHE A 90 -17.24 0.41 16.52
C PHE A 90 -18.72 0.76 16.68
N THR A 91 -19.15 1.83 16.03
CA THR A 91 -20.58 2.10 15.90
C THR A 91 -21.22 1.11 14.92
N ARG A 92 -22.54 0.88 15.05
CA ARG A 92 -23.27 -0.11 14.22
C ARG A 92 -23.16 0.16 12.71
N ASN A 93 -22.95 1.42 12.32
CA ASN A 93 -22.85 1.84 10.92
C ASN A 93 -21.41 2.26 10.56
N ALA A 94 -20.41 1.74 11.27
CA ALA A 94 -19.01 2.06 11.04
C ALA A 94 -18.55 1.60 9.65
N ILE A 95 -17.77 2.45 9.00
CA ILE A 95 -16.94 2.10 7.87
C ILE A 95 -15.53 1.94 8.42
N VAL A 96 -14.97 0.74 8.25
CA VAL A 96 -13.62 0.43 8.72
C VAL A 96 -12.69 0.26 7.52
N VAL A 97 -11.59 1.01 7.54
CA VAL A 97 -10.52 0.90 6.56
C VAL A 97 -9.29 0.34 7.25
N LEU A 98 -8.77 -0.76 6.72
CA LEU A 98 -7.51 -1.37 7.08
C LEU A 98 -6.52 -1.15 5.92
N ASN A 99 -5.59 -0.23 6.10
CA ASN A 99 -4.51 0.04 5.13
C ASN A 99 -3.27 -0.73 5.57
N PHE A 100 -2.93 -1.80 4.85
CA PHE A 100 -1.89 -2.75 5.19
C PHE A 100 -0.60 -2.47 4.42
N TRP A 101 0.53 -2.44 5.13
CA TRP A 101 1.87 -2.19 4.59
C TRP A 101 2.72 -3.44 4.74
N TYR A 102 3.20 -3.96 3.61
CA TYR A 102 4.01 -5.19 3.61
C TYR A 102 5.46 -4.93 3.98
N TYR A 103 6.09 -5.92 4.61
CA TYR A 103 7.51 -5.95 4.89
C TYR A 103 8.30 -6.18 3.59
N ASN A 104 9.41 -5.44 3.42
CA ASN A 104 10.19 -5.32 2.18
C ASN A 104 9.38 -4.81 0.96
N ASP A 105 8.35 -3.99 1.18
CA ASP A 105 7.61 -3.37 0.07
C ASP A 105 8.44 -2.29 -0.65
N ILE A 106 8.90 -2.61 -1.85
CA ILE A 106 9.70 -1.70 -2.70
C ILE A 106 8.78 -0.79 -3.53
N CYS A 107 7.88 -0.08 -2.86
CA CYS A 107 6.99 0.88 -3.50
C CYS A 107 7.76 2.07 -4.12
N SER A 108 8.83 2.55 -3.46
CA SER A 108 9.69 3.63 -3.97
C SER A 108 11.17 3.29 -3.78
N SER A 109 12.07 4.06 -4.42
CA SER A 109 13.52 3.86 -4.29
C SER A 109 14.09 4.23 -2.92
N ILE A 110 13.29 4.89 -2.06
CA ILE A 110 13.70 5.41 -0.76
C ILE A 110 13.04 4.62 0.38
N ARG A 111 11.89 3.98 0.11
CA ARG A 111 11.13 3.28 1.13
C ARG A 111 11.90 2.05 1.64
N ASP A 112 11.99 1.95 2.95
CA ASP A 112 12.53 0.81 3.69
C ASP A 112 11.51 0.34 4.74
N ASP A 113 11.91 -0.61 5.58
CA ASP A 113 11.05 -1.12 6.66
C ASP A 113 11.13 -0.29 7.95
N ASN A 114 11.84 0.84 7.95
CA ASN A 114 11.96 1.71 9.11
C ASN A 114 10.94 2.85 9.00
N TRP A 115 9.94 2.82 9.88
CA TRP A 115 8.86 3.81 9.87
C TRP A 115 9.01 4.79 11.05
N PRO A 116 9.78 5.88 10.91
CA PRO A 116 9.87 6.91 11.94
C PRO A 116 8.53 7.65 12.09
N SER A 117 8.31 8.25 13.26
CA SER A 117 7.09 9.01 13.55
C SER A 117 6.80 10.15 12.56
N SER A 118 7.82 10.70 11.88
CA SER A 118 7.64 11.72 10.84
C SER A 118 6.99 11.14 9.58
N GLU A 119 7.47 10.00 9.10
CA GLU A 119 6.91 9.34 7.90
C GLU A 119 5.50 8.82 8.17
N LEU A 120 5.27 8.24 9.36
CA LEU A 120 3.92 7.84 9.78
C LEU A 120 2.95 9.03 9.75
N ARG A 121 3.41 10.20 10.22
CA ARG A 121 2.64 11.44 10.19
C ARG A 121 2.34 11.87 8.75
N GLU A 122 3.34 11.89 7.88
CA GLU A 122 3.18 12.27 6.47
C GLU A 122 2.15 11.39 5.76
N VAL A 123 2.23 10.06 5.94
CA VAL A 123 1.27 9.11 5.37
C VAL A 123 -0.15 9.39 5.85
N LYS A 124 -0.32 9.66 7.16
CA LYS A 124 -1.62 9.97 7.71
C LYS A 124 -2.15 11.31 7.23
N GLU A 125 -1.35 12.37 7.30
CA GLU A 125 -1.73 13.71 6.84
C GLU A 125 -2.11 13.72 5.35
N HIS A 126 -1.35 13.01 4.51
CA HIS A 126 -1.67 12.84 3.09
C HIS A 126 -3.04 12.20 2.89
N ASN A 127 -3.34 11.09 3.57
CA ASN A 127 -4.65 10.45 3.46
C ASN A 127 -5.78 11.32 4.05
N GLU A 128 -5.53 11.98 5.18
CA GLU A 128 -6.51 12.83 5.88
C GLU A 128 -7.02 13.99 5.02
N GLU A 129 -6.17 14.55 4.15
CA GLU A 129 -6.56 15.58 3.17
C GLU A 129 -7.72 15.09 2.27
N TYR A 130 -7.61 13.87 1.74
CA TYR A 130 -8.65 13.28 0.89
C TYR A 130 -9.88 12.83 1.69
N LEU A 131 -9.70 12.41 2.94
CA LEU A 131 -10.79 11.90 3.78
C LEU A 131 -11.72 13.00 4.33
N MET A 132 -11.29 14.26 4.36
CA MET A 132 -12.06 15.34 4.97
C MET A 132 -13.47 15.47 4.38
N ASN A 133 -13.59 15.43 3.05
CA ASN A 133 -14.89 15.56 2.36
C ASN A 133 -15.76 14.32 2.57
N ILE A 134 -15.15 13.13 2.55
CA ILE A 134 -15.83 11.86 2.78
C ILE A 134 -16.42 11.82 4.19
N ARG A 135 -15.66 12.21 5.21
CA ARG A 135 -16.17 12.29 6.59
C ARG A 135 -17.33 13.28 6.73
N LYS A 136 -17.30 14.41 6.02
CA LYS A 136 -18.44 15.35 6.01
C LYS A 136 -19.68 14.70 5.40
N ALA A 137 -19.55 13.93 4.33
CA ALA A 137 -20.66 13.19 3.72
C ALA A 137 -21.19 12.09 4.65
N LEU A 138 -20.31 11.27 5.21
CA LEU A 138 -20.67 10.18 6.13
C LEU A 138 -21.40 10.65 7.39
N ARG A 139 -20.98 11.79 7.96
CA ARG A 139 -21.67 12.41 9.10
C ARG A 139 -23.13 12.75 8.81
N LYS A 140 -23.45 13.19 7.58
CA LYS A 140 -24.86 13.46 7.18
C LYS A 140 -25.69 12.17 7.19
N ASN A 141 -25.06 11.03 6.89
CA ASN A 141 -25.67 9.71 6.87
C ASN A 141 -25.54 8.94 8.19
N LYS A 142 -25.05 9.59 9.27
CA LYS A 142 -24.81 8.96 10.58
C LYS A 142 -23.90 7.72 10.50
N GLN A 143 -22.86 7.81 9.67
CA GLN A 143 -21.81 6.80 9.54
C GLN A 143 -20.50 7.35 10.09
N ASP A 144 -19.75 6.50 10.78
CA ASP A 144 -18.43 6.83 11.31
C ASP A 144 -17.34 6.14 10.49
N LEU A 145 -16.25 6.85 10.21
CA LEU A 145 -15.12 6.31 9.46
C LEU A 145 -13.92 6.08 10.39
N TYR A 146 -13.48 4.82 10.45
CA TYR A 146 -12.29 4.40 11.17
C TYR A 146 -11.22 4.00 10.15
N VAL A 147 -10.00 4.53 10.31
CA VAL A 147 -8.87 4.22 9.43
C VAL A 147 -7.70 3.76 10.26
N PHE A 148 -7.21 2.56 9.96
CA PHE A 148 -6.08 1.93 10.61
C PHE A 148 -4.97 1.69 9.59
N TYR A 149 -3.74 1.91 10.02
CA TYR A 149 -2.52 1.68 9.27
C TYR A 149 -1.82 0.50 9.93
N ILE A 150 -1.85 -0.65 9.26
CA ILE A 150 -1.35 -1.91 9.78
C ILE A 150 -0.04 -2.22 9.08
N PHE A 151 0.99 -2.54 9.84
CA PHE A 151 2.32 -2.88 9.31
C PHE A 151 2.57 -4.36 9.54
N GLU A 152 3.00 -5.05 8.49
CA GLU A 152 3.41 -6.46 8.57
C GLU A 152 4.53 -6.63 9.59
N LYS A 153 4.52 -7.78 10.23
CA LYS A 153 5.53 -8.18 11.19
C LYS A 153 6.94 -8.03 10.63
N GLY A 154 7.81 -7.40 11.41
CA GLY A 154 9.20 -7.11 11.02
C GLY A 154 9.43 -5.66 10.60
N SER A 155 8.37 -4.92 10.24
CA SER A 155 8.46 -3.46 10.07
C SER A 155 8.80 -2.76 11.39
N LYS A 156 9.77 -1.85 11.37
CA LYS A 156 10.24 -1.11 12.54
C LYS A 156 9.44 0.18 12.71
N VAL A 157 8.26 0.07 13.31
CA VAL A 157 7.33 1.19 13.54
C VAL A 157 7.68 1.96 14.82
N LYS A 158 8.31 3.14 14.67
CA LYS A 158 8.69 4.00 15.80
C LYS A 158 7.62 5.06 16.04
N LYS A 159 6.62 4.74 16.87
CA LYS A 159 5.56 5.67 17.27
C LYS A 159 5.86 6.42 18.57
N LYS A 160 5.53 7.72 18.62
CA LYS A 160 5.47 8.47 19.88
C LYS A 160 4.25 8.02 20.69
N LYS A 161 4.33 8.12 22.02
CA LYS A 161 3.19 7.91 22.92
C LYS A 161 2.22 9.10 22.80
N SER A 162 1.36 9.09 21.79
CA SER A 162 0.26 10.05 21.64
C SER A 162 -0.93 9.41 20.93
N ASP A 163 -2.12 9.95 21.17
CA ASP A 163 -3.37 9.46 20.56
C ASP A 163 -3.34 9.50 19.04
N TYR A 164 -2.61 10.47 18.47
CA TYR A 164 -2.42 10.60 17.03
C TYR A 164 -1.90 9.31 16.40
N PHE A 165 -1.03 8.56 17.10
CA PHE A 165 -0.41 7.35 16.60
C PHE A 165 -1.15 6.05 16.99
N LYS A 166 -2.30 6.12 17.66
CA LYS A 166 -3.09 4.91 18.03
C LYS A 166 -3.58 4.11 16.83
N SER A 167 -3.82 4.78 15.70
CA SER A 167 -4.25 4.13 14.46
C SER A 167 -3.15 3.36 13.73
N PHE A 168 -1.89 3.41 14.19
CA PHE A 168 -0.78 2.66 13.61
C PHE A 168 -0.51 1.40 14.43
N ILE A 169 -0.73 0.25 13.83
CA ILE A 169 -0.74 -1.08 14.45
C ILE A 169 0.31 -1.94 13.78
N GLU A 170 1.05 -2.71 14.59
CA GLU A 170 1.93 -3.75 14.09
C GLU A 170 1.17 -5.09 14.14
N ASP A 171 1.17 -5.83 13.04
CA ASP A 171 0.53 -7.14 12.93
C ASP A 171 1.41 -8.25 13.52
N SER A 172 1.73 -8.14 14.80
CA SER A 172 2.76 -8.97 15.46
C SER A 172 2.46 -10.48 15.48
N ASP A 173 1.19 -10.85 15.42
CA ASP A 173 0.69 -12.23 15.40
C ASP A 173 0.24 -12.69 14.01
N ASP A 174 0.57 -11.92 12.97
CA ASP A 174 0.27 -12.20 11.56
C ASP A 174 -1.25 -12.32 11.28
N PHE A 175 -2.11 -11.84 12.19
CA PHE A 175 -3.55 -11.98 12.10
C PHE A 175 -4.13 -11.31 10.86
N PHE A 176 -3.79 -10.05 10.60
CA PHE A 176 -4.33 -9.32 9.45
C PHE A 176 -3.77 -9.88 8.14
N ARG A 177 -2.47 -10.20 8.13
CA ARG A 177 -1.73 -10.78 7.02
C ARG A 177 -2.35 -12.09 6.55
N GLU A 178 -2.59 -13.03 7.47
CA GLU A 178 -3.12 -14.35 7.15
C GLU A 178 -4.62 -14.31 6.82
N LYS A 179 -5.38 -13.44 7.51
CA LYS A 179 -6.83 -13.41 7.37
C LYS A 179 -7.30 -12.67 6.12
N TYR A 180 -6.70 -11.53 5.82
CA TYR A 180 -7.22 -10.60 4.81
C TYR A 180 -6.21 -10.31 3.70
N PHE A 181 -4.94 -10.12 4.03
CA PHE A 181 -3.92 -9.57 3.12
C PHE A 181 -2.96 -10.65 2.63
N LYS A 182 -3.49 -11.69 1.98
CA LYS A 182 -2.73 -12.89 1.62
C LYS A 182 -1.67 -12.64 0.54
N GLU A 183 -1.94 -11.70 -0.34
CA GLU A 183 -1.07 -11.39 -1.48
C GLU A 183 -0.30 -10.09 -1.27
N GLN A 184 1.03 -10.17 -1.27
CA GLN A 184 1.87 -8.98 -1.25
C GLN A 184 1.66 -8.14 -2.50
N ALA A 185 1.46 -6.84 -2.31
CA ALA A 185 1.23 -5.86 -3.35
C ALA A 185 2.09 -4.61 -3.12
N MET A 186 2.58 -4.03 -4.21
CA MET A 186 3.44 -2.85 -4.19
C MET A 186 2.63 -1.65 -3.68
N CYS A 187 3.17 -0.93 -2.69
CA CYS A 187 2.51 0.18 -2.00
C CYS A 187 1.34 -0.24 -1.10
N GLY A 188 1.37 -1.47 -0.59
CA GLY A 188 0.40 -1.96 0.39
C GLY A 188 -0.92 -2.42 -0.20
N SER A 189 -1.93 -2.55 0.65
CA SER A 189 -3.29 -2.96 0.30
C SER A 189 -4.32 -2.30 1.20
N ASN A 190 -5.58 -2.24 0.77
CA ASN A 190 -6.67 -1.62 1.51
C ASN A 190 -7.84 -2.58 1.59
N LEU A 191 -8.29 -2.89 2.80
CA LEU A 191 -9.58 -3.54 3.03
C LEU A 191 -10.56 -2.51 3.59
N ILE A 192 -11.67 -2.31 2.89
CA ILE A 192 -12.78 -1.45 3.30
C ILE A 192 -13.96 -2.35 3.67
N ILE A 193 -14.48 -2.17 4.88
CA ILE A 193 -15.58 -2.96 5.44
C ILE A 193 -16.73 -2.00 5.74
N THR A 194 -17.88 -2.22 5.12
CA THR A 194 -19.10 -1.42 5.32
C THR A 194 -20.31 -2.31 5.57
N PRO A 195 -21.43 -1.76 6.08
CA PRO A 195 -22.68 -2.50 6.19
C PRO A 195 -23.22 -3.02 4.84
N SER A 196 -22.87 -2.36 3.73
CA SER A 196 -23.37 -2.66 2.38
C SER A 196 -22.45 -3.56 1.57
N GLY A 197 -21.18 -3.72 1.96
CA GLY A 197 -20.23 -4.56 1.24
C GLY A 197 -18.79 -4.34 1.68
N ASN A 198 -17.89 -5.16 1.14
CA ASN A 198 -16.46 -5.08 1.42
C ASN A 198 -15.68 -4.95 0.12
N LEU A 199 -14.55 -4.25 0.18
CA LEU A 199 -13.63 -4.09 -0.93
C LEU A 199 -12.20 -4.35 -0.44
N LEU A 200 -11.51 -5.30 -1.06
CA LEU A 200 -10.06 -5.46 -0.96
C LEU A 200 -9.42 -4.91 -2.24
N TYR A 201 -8.51 -3.97 -2.05
CA TYR A 201 -7.71 -3.36 -3.10
C TYR A 201 -6.22 -3.62 -2.85
N ASN A 202 -5.57 -4.32 -3.78
CA ASN A 202 -4.15 -4.66 -3.73
C ASN A 202 -3.34 -3.65 -4.56
N GLY A 203 -2.48 -2.88 -3.89
CA GLY A 203 -1.56 -1.95 -4.53
C GLY A 203 -1.85 -0.48 -4.24
N GLU A 204 -1.09 0.39 -4.93
CA GLU A 204 -1.18 1.84 -4.79
C GLU A 204 -2.57 2.38 -5.13
N ALA A 205 -3.17 3.13 -4.20
CA ALA A 205 -4.42 3.84 -4.42
C ALA A 205 -4.55 5.06 -3.50
N ILE A 206 -5.24 6.08 -4.02
CA ILE A 206 -5.72 7.20 -3.20
C ILE A 206 -6.95 6.71 -2.43
N LEU A 207 -6.84 6.65 -1.10
CA LEU A 207 -7.89 6.08 -0.24
C LEU A 207 -9.25 6.76 -0.43
N GLY A 208 -9.27 8.07 -0.68
CA GLY A 208 -10.52 8.79 -0.94
C GLY A 208 -11.29 8.23 -2.15
N GLY A 209 -10.59 7.98 -3.25
CA GLY A 209 -11.20 7.40 -4.45
C GLY A 209 -11.70 5.97 -4.26
N LEU A 210 -11.05 5.17 -3.40
CA LEU A 210 -11.55 3.83 -3.06
C LEU A 210 -12.84 3.90 -2.25
N LEU A 211 -12.90 4.78 -1.26
CA LEU A 211 -14.08 4.95 -0.41
C LEU A 211 -15.29 5.46 -1.20
N GLU A 212 -15.09 6.35 -2.17
CA GLU A 212 -16.15 6.80 -3.08
C GLU A 212 -16.78 5.64 -3.88
N ARG A 213 -16.04 4.56 -4.16
CA ARG A 213 -16.57 3.39 -4.88
C ARG A 213 -17.48 2.50 -4.02
N VAL A 214 -17.40 2.60 -2.70
CA VAL A 214 -18.11 1.70 -1.77
C VAL A 214 -19.22 2.42 -1.00
N ILE A 215 -19.14 3.75 -0.89
CA ILE A 215 -20.11 4.58 -0.16
C ILE A 215 -21.28 5.05 -1.04
N ASN A 216 -21.07 5.17 -2.36
CA ASN A 216 -22.12 5.50 -3.33
C ASN A 216 -22.97 4.28 -3.66
#